data_AF-A0A5C7Q9F5-F1
#
_entry.id   AF-A0A5C7Q9F5-F1
#
_cell.length_a   1.000
_cell.length_b   1.000
_cell.length_c   1.000
_cell.angle_alpha   90.00
_cell.angle_beta   90.00
_cell.angle_gamma   90.00
#
_symmetry.space_group_name_H-M   'P 1'
#
loop_
_entity.id
_entity.type
_entity.pdbx_description
1 polymer ?
#
loop_
_entity_poly.entity_id
_entity_poly.type
_entity_poly.pdbx_seq_one_letter_code
_entity_poly.pdbx_strand_id
1 'polypeptide(L)'
;MTIQLSTAVRNARLDAIESTIGTSAVLKIRTGVAPANVAAADSGTVLATLSLPSDWMAAASGGQKAKSGTWEDTSADATGTAAHFRIYASDGTTAHLQGTVGTSAADMIVLTTAFTAGMPFTITAFTLTDGNA
;
A
#
# COMPACT_ATOMS: atom_id res chain seq x y z
N MET A 1 -15.69 -10.86 24.97
CA MET A 1 -14.22 -10.85 25.00
C MET A 1 -13.71 -10.99 23.58
N THR A 2 -12.69 -10.22 23.21
CA THR A 2 -12.04 -10.36 21.89
C THR A 2 -11.07 -11.53 21.93
N ILE A 3 -11.03 -12.32 20.85
CA ILE A 3 -10.04 -13.39 20.68
C ILE A 3 -8.64 -12.76 20.61
N GLN A 4 -7.68 -13.34 21.32
CA GLN A 4 -6.26 -13.03 21.19
C GLN A 4 -5.54 -14.11 20.38
N LEU A 5 -4.58 -13.70 19.57
CA LEU A 5 -3.80 -14.57 18.70
C LEU A 5 -2.31 -14.46 19.04
N SER A 6 -1.65 -15.62 19.03
CA SER A 6 -0.20 -15.66 19.20
C SER A 6 0.50 -14.89 18.08
N THR A 7 1.70 -14.37 18.36
CA THR A 7 2.53 -13.69 17.36
C THR A 7 2.79 -14.57 16.13
N ALA A 8 2.91 -15.89 16.31
CA ALA A 8 3.07 -16.82 15.20
C ALA A 8 1.87 -16.84 14.25
N VAL A 9 0.64 -16.86 14.78
CA VAL A 9 -0.58 -16.83 13.96
C VAL A 9 -0.71 -15.47 13.25
N ARG A 10 -0.41 -14.39 13.95
CA ARG A 10 -0.47 -13.03 13.38
C ARG A 10 0.56 -12.83 12.27
N ASN A 11 1.78 -13.33 12.43
CA ASN A 11 2.80 -13.34 11.38
C ASN A 11 2.33 -14.15 10.16
N ALA A 12 1.80 -15.36 10.37
CA ALA A 12 1.33 -16.20 9.27
C ALA A 12 0.20 -15.55 8.45
N ARG A 13 -0.72 -14.84 9.11
CA ARG A 13 -1.78 -14.07 8.44
C ARG A 13 -1.21 -12.93 7.61
N LEU A 14 -0.20 -12.23 8.11
CA LEU A 14 0.48 -11.15 7.36
C LEU A 14 1.26 -11.68 6.16
N ASP A 15 1.97 -12.81 6.31
CA ASP A 15 2.71 -13.41 5.21
C ASP A 15 1.78 -13.87 4.08
N ALA A 16 0.56 -14.33 4.43
CA ALA A 16 -0.45 -14.70 3.44
C ALA A 16 -0.93 -13.53 2.57
N ILE A 17 -0.84 -12.27 3.03
CA ILE A 17 -1.27 -11.09 2.24
C ILE A 17 -0.46 -11.00 0.96
N GLU A 18 0.86 -11.02 1.06
CA GLU A 18 1.75 -10.93 -0.08
C GLU A 18 1.62 -12.15 -1.01
N SER A 19 1.56 -13.35 -0.42
CA SER A 19 1.35 -14.58 -1.19
C SER A 19 0.01 -14.59 -1.95
N THR A 20 -1.03 -13.94 -1.43
CA THR A 20 -2.36 -13.89 -2.06
C THR A 20 -2.41 -12.86 -3.18
N ILE A 21 -1.79 -11.70 -3.00
CA ILE A 21 -1.76 -10.62 -4.01
C ILE A 21 -0.81 -10.98 -5.15
N GLY A 22 0.27 -11.69 -4.84
CA GLY A 22 1.28 -12.12 -5.79
C GLY A 22 2.42 -11.14 -5.97
N THR A 23 3.34 -11.52 -6.84
CA THR A 23 4.54 -10.76 -7.19
C THR A 23 4.22 -9.63 -8.16
N SER A 24 5.05 -8.59 -8.19
CA SER A 24 4.88 -7.45 -9.12
C SER A 24 3.51 -6.79 -8.98
N ALA A 25 3.02 -6.70 -7.73
CA ALA A 25 1.78 -6.02 -7.41
C ALA A 25 1.82 -4.57 -7.91
N VAL A 26 0.68 -4.03 -8.31
CA VAL A 26 0.60 -2.66 -8.81
C VAL A 26 0.11 -1.76 -7.68
N LEU A 27 0.89 -0.75 -7.32
CA LEU A 27 0.49 0.30 -6.39
C LEU A 27 0.01 1.51 -7.18
N LYS A 28 -1.16 2.06 -6.83
CA LYS A 28 -1.63 3.35 -7.35
C LYS A 28 -1.87 4.33 -6.21
N ILE A 29 -1.33 5.55 -6.37
CA ILE A 29 -1.61 6.69 -5.48
C ILE A 29 -2.68 7.55 -6.14
N ARG A 30 -3.68 7.97 -5.37
CA ARG A 30 -4.87 8.63 -5.91
C ARG A 30 -5.30 9.84 -5.09
N THR A 31 -6.02 10.75 -5.74
CA THR A 31 -6.66 11.90 -5.11
C THR A 31 -7.95 11.51 -4.40
N GLY A 32 -8.43 12.38 -3.50
CA GLY A 32 -9.75 12.26 -2.88
C GLY A 32 -9.88 11.09 -1.89
N VAL A 33 -11.09 10.92 -1.37
CA VAL A 33 -11.40 9.90 -0.37
C VAL A 33 -11.31 8.50 -1.00
N ALA A 34 -10.71 7.56 -0.28
CA ALA A 34 -10.68 6.16 -0.67
C ALA A 34 -12.11 5.61 -0.84
N PRO A 35 -12.31 4.61 -1.72
CA PRO A 35 -13.59 3.92 -1.82
C PRO A 35 -14.00 3.32 -0.46
N ALA A 36 -15.30 3.08 -0.28
CA ALA A 36 -15.82 2.59 1.01
C ALA A 36 -15.24 1.23 1.44
N ASN A 37 -14.79 0.40 0.48
CA ASN A 37 -14.11 -0.86 0.72
C ASN A 37 -13.29 -1.27 -0.51
N VAL A 38 -12.41 -2.24 -0.34
CA VAL A 38 -11.45 -2.64 -1.38
C VAL A 38 -12.09 -3.29 -2.61
N ALA A 39 -13.33 -3.80 -2.52
CA ALA A 39 -14.05 -4.35 -3.67
C ALA A 39 -14.82 -3.28 -4.45
N ALA A 40 -14.97 -2.08 -3.90
CA ALA A 40 -15.63 -0.97 -4.58
C ALA A 40 -14.77 -0.43 -5.73
N ALA A 41 -15.44 0.13 -6.74
CA ALA A 41 -14.80 0.77 -7.87
C ALA A 41 -13.82 1.87 -7.44
N ASP A 42 -12.80 2.11 -8.26
CA ASP A 42 -11.83 3.18 -8.04
C ASP A 42 -12.49 4.55 -7.94
N SER A 43 -12.06 5.34 -6.96
CA SER A 43 -12.35 6.77 -6.85
C SER A 43 -11.09 7.59 -7.14
N GLY A 44 -11.28 8.87 -7.44
CA GLY A 44 -10.19 9.82 -7.62
C GLY A 44 -9.36 9.61 -8.88
N THR A 45 -8.49 10.58 -9.12
CA THR A 45 -7.52 10.58 -10.22
C THR A 45 -6.26 9.83 -9.79
N VAL A 46 -5.72 8.99 -10.66
CA VAL A 46 -4.41 8.36 -10.45
C VAL A 46 -3.32 9.43 -10.56
N LEU A 47 -2.51 9.57 -9.52
CA LEU A 47 -1.35 10.45 -9.50
C LEU A 47 -0.04 9.71 -9.82
N ALA A 48 -0.03 8.40 -9.62
CA ALA A 48 1.13 7.56 -9.83
C ALA A 48 0.78 6.07 -9.91
N THR A 49 1.57 5.33 -10.68
CA THR A 49 1.41 3.89 -10.90
C THR A 49 2.76 3.20 -10.80
N LEU A 50 2.94 2.34 -9.79
CA LEU A 50 4.19 1.63 -9.55
C LEU A 50 3.98 0.13 -9.71
N SER A 51 4.90 -0.52 -10.43
CA SER A 51 5.09 -1.97 -10.33
C SER A 51 6.03 -2.24 -9.16
N LEU A 52 5.53 -2.89 -8.11
CA LEU A 52 6.32 -3.21 -6.93
C LEU A 52 7.35 -4.32 -7.22
N PRO A 53 8.42 -4.44 -6.42
CA PRO A 53 9.34 -5.58 -6.51
C PRO A 53 8.59 -6.92 -6.36
N SER A 54 9.18 -8.02 -6.86
CA SER A 54 8.58 -9.35 -6.70
C SER A 54 8.36 -9.74 -5.24
N ASP A 55 9.32 -9.39 -4.37
CA ASP A 55 9.26 -9.49 -2.91
C ASP A 55 9.08 -8.07 -2.35
N TRP A 56 7.82 -7.64 -2.19
CA TRP A 56 7.48 -6.27 -1.87
C TRP A 56 7.23 -6.06 -0.36
N MET A 57 7.11 -7.12 0.44
CA MET A 57 7.04 -7.05 1.91
C MET A 57 8.09 -7.95 2.58
N ALA A 58 8.82 -7.40 3.54
CA ALA A 58 9.79 -8.19 4.32
C ALA A 58 9.07 -9.22 5.20
N ALA A 59 9.58 -10.44 5.39
CA ALA A 59 8.94 -11.47 6.23
C ALA A 59 8.35 -10.95 7.57
N ALA A 60 7.14 -11.40 7.94
CA ALA A 60 6.45 -10.88 9.11
C ALA A 60 7.15 -11.24 10.42
N SER A 61 7.21 -10.28 11.35
CA SER A 61 7.80 -10.44 12.67
C SER A 61 7.09 -9.54 13.69
N GLY A 62 6.94 -10.02 14.93
CA GLY A 62 6.27 -9.25 15.99
C GLY A 62 4.79 -8.91 15.71
N GLY A 63 4.15 -9.61 14.76
CA GLY A 63 2.80 -9.32 14.28
C GLY A 63 2.71 -8.08 13.41
N GLN A 64 3.81 -7.73 12.74
CA GLN A 64 3.91 -6.64 11.78
C GLN A 64 4.72 -7.08 10.56
N LYS A 65 4.52 -6.41 9.43
CA LYS A 65 5.25 -6.64 8.17
C LYS A 65 5.49 -5.31 7.47
N ALA A 66 6.75 -4.97 7.20
CA ALA A 66 7.13 -3.70 6.57
C ALA A 66 7.40 -3.87 5.07
N LYS A 67 7.29 -2.78 4.29
CA LYS A 67 7.69 -2.83 2.88
C LYS A 67 9.15 -3.28 2.72
N SER A 68 9.39 -4.05 1.68
CA SER A 68 10.72 -4.45 1.21
C SER A 68 11.05 -3.72 -0.10
N GLY A 69 12.34 -3.56 -0.37
CA GLY A 69 12.85 -2.91 -1.57
C GLY A 69 12.46 -1.43 -1.73
N THR A 70 12.70 -0.91 -2.93
CA THR A 70 12.38 0.46 -3.32
C THR A 70 11.01 0.49 -3.97
N TRP A 71 10.14 1.37 -3.47
CA TRP A 71 8.84 1.67 -4.06
C TRP A 71 8.90 3.10 -4.54
N GLU A 72 9.26 3.30 -5.80
CA GLU A 72 9.40 4.61 -6.43
C GLU A 72 8.70 4.68 -7.77
N ASP A 73 8.23 5.87 -8.09
CA ASP A 73 7.82 6.27 -9.43
C ASP A 73 8.75 7.41 -9.84
N THR A 74 9.42 7.29 -10.98
CA THR A 74 10.36 8.31 -11.46
C THR A 74 9.67 9.45 -12.20
N SER A 75 8.38 9.31 -12.51
CA SER A 75 7.61 10.27 -13.29
C SER A 75 6.13 10.14 -12.95
N ALA A 76 5.67 10.84 -11.91
CA ALA A 76 4.27 10.84 -11.50
C ALA A 76 3.31 11.10 -12.69
N ASP A 77 2.23 10.32 -12.75
CA ASP A 77 1.24 10.33 -13.83
C ASP A 77 0.46 11.65 -13.92
N ALA A 78 0.21 12.31 -12.79
CA ALA A 78 -0.57 13.54 -12.73
C ALA A 78 -0.17 14.46 -11.55
N THR A 79 -0.46 15.75 -11.70
CA THR A 79 -0.33 16.74 -10.63
C THR A 79 -1.57 16.70 -9.73
N GLY A 80 -1.36 16.66 -8.42
CA GLY A 80 -2.45 16.72 -7.45
C GLY A 80 -2.02 16.40 -6.02
N THR A 81 -2.99 16.31 -5.12
CA THR A 81 -2.72 15.96 -3.72
C THR A 81 -3.04 14.48 -3.47
N ALA A 82 -2.01 13.71 -3.13
CA ALA A 82 -2.13 12.32 -2.72
C ALA A 82 -2.97 12.23 -1.44
N ALA A 83 -3.97 11.34 -1.45
CA ALA A 83 -4.90 11.18 -0.34
C ALA A 83 -5.07 9.71 0.07
N HIS A 84 -5.07 8.80 -0.89
CA HIS A 84 -5.15 7.37 -0.62
C HIS A 84 -4.33 6.54 -1.60
N PHE A 85 -4.04 5.30 -1.23
CA PHE A 85 -3.43 4.32 -2.10
C PHE A 85 -4.34 3.11 -2.28
N ARG A 86 -4.10 2.38 -3.36
CA ARG A 86 -4.62 1.02 -3.55
C ARG A 86 -3.51 0.13 -4.10
N ILE A 87 -3.42 -1.10 -3.58
CA ILE A 87 -2.54 -2.14 -4.13
C ILE A 87 -3.42 -3.18 -4.82
N TYR A 88 -3.04 -3.49 -6.04
CA TYR A 88 -3.70 -4.42 -6.94
C TYR A 88 -2.78 -5.63 -7.17
N ALA A 89 -3.36 -6.72 -7.64
CA ALA A 89 -2.60 -7.79 -8.27
C ALA A 89 -1.81 -7.26 -9.49
N SER A 90 -0.95 -8.10 -10.07
CA SER A 90 -0.13 -7.73 -11.24
C SER A 90 -0.95 -7.40 -12.50
N ASP A 91 -2.24 -7.72 -12.51
CA ASP A 91 -3.19 -7.30 -13.56
C ASP A 91 -3.54 -5.80 -13.51
N GLY A 92 -3.17 -5.09 -12.43
CA GLY A 92 -3.41 -3.67 -12.25
C GLY A 92 -4.89 -3.28 -12.08
N THR A 93 -5.79 -4.24 -11.85
CA THR A 93 -7.25 -4.02 -11.76
C THR A 93 -7.90 -4.71 -10.56
N THR A 94 -7.39 -5.86 -10.11
CA THR A 94 -7.91 -6.59 -8.94
C THR A 94 -7.33 -6.01 -7.66
N ALA A 95 -8.09 -5.18 -6.95
CA ALA A 95 -7.64 -4.51 -5.72
C ALA A 95 -7.69 -5.43 -4.49
N HIS A 96 -6.65 -5.39 -3.66
CA HIS A 96 -6.53 -6.22 -2.44
C HIS A 96 -6.23 -5.43 -1.17
N LEU A 97 -5.61 -4.25 -1.27
CA LEU A 97 -5.35 -3.36 -0.14
C LEU A 97 -5.71 -1.93 -0.52
N GLN A 98 -6.16 -1.16 0.47
CA GLN A 98 -6.31 0.29 0.36
C GLN A 98 -6.05 0.95 1.71
N GLY A 99 -5.62 2.20 1.68
CA GLY A 99 -5.37 2.97 2.90
C GLY A 99 -5.05 4.43 2.59
N THR A 100 -4.81 5.19 3.65
CA THR A 100 -4.49 6.61 3.59
C THR A 100 -3.04 6.85 3.17
N VAL A 101 -2.80 7.97 2.48
CA VAL A 101 -1.45 8.47 2.16
C VAL A 101 -1.23 9.80 2.87
N GLY A 102 -0.08 9.96 3.50
CA GLY A 102 0.29 11.19 4.19
C GLY A 102 1.79 11.33 4.41
N THR A 103 2.21 12.45 4.98
CA THR A 103 3.61 12.65 5.39
C THR A 103 3.88 12.17 6.81
N SER A 104 2.82 11.89 7.58
CA SER A 104 2.84 11.33 8.93
C SER A 104 1.45 10.80 9.28
N ALA A 105 1.36 9.91 10.29
CA ALA A 105 0.09 9.40 10.84
C ALA A 105 -0.90 8.86 9.78
N ALA A 106 -0.37 8.31 8.69
CA ALA A 106 -1.12 7.67 7.62
C ALA A 106 -0.63 6.23 7.43
N ASP A 107 -1.42 5.41 6.76
CA ASP A 107 -1.09 4.01 6.51
C ASP A 107 0.16 3.88 5.61
N MET A 108 0.30 4.79 4.63
CA MET A 108 1.46 4.91 3.75
C MET A 108 2.08 6.30 3.85
N ILE A 109 3.39 6.35 4.06
CA ILE A 109 4.14 7.60 4.24
C ILE A 109 4.91 7.96 2.96
N VAL A 110 4.80 9.22 2.56
CA VAL A 110 5.54 9.87 1.47
C VAL A 110 6.24 11.13 1.98
N LEU A 111 7.23 11.65 1.24
CA LEU A 111 7.92 12.89 1.61
C LEU A 111 7.05 14.15 1.44
N THR A 112 6.16 14.14 0.45
CA THR A 112 5.20 15.20 0.16
C THR A 112 3.93 14.58 -0.39
N THR A 113 2.76 15.12 -0.04
CA THR A 113 1.49 14.74 -0.68
C THR A 113 1.20 15.60 -1.91
N ALA A 114 1.92 16.69 -2.14
CA ALA A 114 1.81 17.49 -3.36
C ALA A 114 2.65 16.85 -4.46
N PHE A 115 1.98 16.15 -5.38
CA PHE A 115 2.59 15.49 -6.52
C PHE A 115 2.52 16.42 -7.73
N THR A 116 3.57 16.40 -8.55
CA THR A 116 3.65 17.14 -9.80
C THR A 116 3.94 16.14 -10.90
N ALA A 117 3.15 16.18 -11.97
CA ALA A 117 3.34 15.29 -13.12
C ALA A 117 4.79 15.35 -13.64
N GLY A 118 5.36 14.19 -13.93
CA GLY A 118 6.73 14.05 -14.41
C GLY A 118 7.84 14.18 -13.34
N MET A 119 7.49 14.44 -12.07
CA MET A 119 8.47 14.44 -10.98
C MET A 119 8.56 13.06 -10.31
N PRO A 120 9.77 12.67 -9.86
CA PRO A 120 9.94 11.43 -9.11
C PRO A 120 9.40 11.56 -7.69
N PHE A 121 8.95 10.45 -7.12
CA PHE A 121 8.69 10.32 -5.69
C PHE A 121 8.92 8.87 -5.21
N THR A 122 9.05 8.72 -3.90
CA THR A 122 9.31 7.43 -3.25
C THR A 122 8.39 7.26 -2.05
N ILE A 123 7.92 6.04 -1.84
CA ILE A 123 7.24 5.65 -0.60
C ILE A 123 8.28 5.43 0.49
N THR A 124 8.25 6.22 1.54
CA THR A 124 9.26 6.21 2.60
C THR A 124 8.98 5.13 3.64
N ALA A 125 7.71 4.92 3.99
CA ALA A 125 7.31 3.89 4.94
C ALA A 125 5.93 3.30 4.62
N PHE A 126 5.81 2.00 4.86
CA PHE A 126 4.55 1.26 4.85
C PHE A 126 4.73 0.05 5.76
N THR A 127 3.79 -0.18 6.67
CA THR A 127 3.82 -1.33 7.59
C THR A 127 2.40 -1.80 7.85
N LEU A 128 2.17 -3.09 7.64
CA LEU A 128 0.94 -3.75 8.03
C LEU A 128 1.11 -4.28 9.46
N THR A 129 0.13 -4.01 10.32
CA THR A 129 0.04 -4.57 11.67
C THR A 129 -1.18 -5.46 11.74
N ASP A 130 -1.01 -6.71 12.18
CA ASP A 130 -2.14 -7.61 12.34
C ASP A 130 -2.86 -7.34 13.66
N GLY A 131 -4.20 -7.41 13.62
CA GLY A 131 -5.05 -7.25 14.79
C GLY A 131 -4.99 -8.44 15.76
N ASN A 132 -5.79 -8.36 16.83
CA ASN A 132 -5.97 -9.45 17.81
C ASN A 132 -4.70 -9.85 18.57
N ALA A 133 -3.87 -8.88 18.95
CA ALA A 133 -2.72 -9.12 19.84
C ALA A 133 -3.12 -9.49 21.28
#